data_AF-A0A7S3HIZ7-F1
#
_entry.id   AF-A0A7S3HIZ7-F1
#
_cell.length_a   1.000
_cell.length_b   1.000
_cell.length_c   1.000
_cell.angle_alpha   90.00
_cell.angle_beta   90.00
_cell.angle_gamma   90.00
#
_symmetry.space_group_name_H-M   'P 1'
#
loop_
_entity.id
_entity.type
_entity.pdbx_description
1 polymer ?
#
loop_
_entity_poly.entity_id
_entity_poly.type
_entity_poly.pdbx_seq_one_letter_code
_entity_poly.pdbx_strand_id
1 'polypeptide(L)'
;YLLPFKTVASESATVLGGTTPESAPQIALQGTVHDAFICPIGLGLMVDPVVCLDGHSYERGNIEHWFETSDRSPKTGLPLSSKLLIANHSLRAAIQQYGQP
;
A
#
# COMPACT_ATOMS: atom_id res chain seq x y z
N TYR A 1 -15.41 47.96 29.75
CA TYR A 1 -14.74 46.80 30.36
C TYR A 1 -14.24 45.88 29.26
N LEU A 2 -13.04 46.19 28.75
CA LEU A 2 -12.31 45.38 27.78
C LEU A 2 -11.13 44.76 28.53
N LEU A 3 -10.99 43.44 28.50
CA LEU A 3 -9.81 42.75 29.05
C LEU A 3 -8.75 42.59 27.94
N PRO A 4 -7.47 42.88 28.23
CA PRO A 4 -6.41 42.89 27.25
C PRO A 4 -5.93 41.48 26.88
N PHE A 5 -5.78 41.24 25.59
CA PHE A 5 -5.03 40.11 25.02
C PHE A 5 -3.58 40.16 25.53
N LYS A 6 -3.15 39.12 26.26
CA LYS A 6 -1.74 38.93 26.63
C LYS A 6 -1.02 38.14 25.54
N THR A 7 -0.04 38.81 24.96
CA THR A 7 1.10 38.30 24.20
C THR A 7 2.12 37.63 25.13
N VAL A 8 2.72 36.48 24.76
CA VAL A 8 4.13 36.36 24.34
C VAL A 8 4.58 34.90 24.17
N ALA A 9 5.56 34.76 23.28
CA ALA A 9 6.17 33.58 22.67
C ALA A 9 7.12 32.75 23.56
N SER A 10 7.34 31.50 23.13
CA SER A 10 8.57 30.68 23.16
C SER A 10 8.15 29.25 22.73
N GLU A 11 8.87 28.41 22.00
CA GLU A 11 10.27 28.35 21.64
C GLU A 11 10.44 27.34 20.49
N SER A 12 11.50 27.51 19.73
CA SER A 12 11.88 26.73 18.55
C SER A 12 12.17 25.25 18.84
N ALA A 13 11.81 24.38 17.89
CA ALA A 13 12.41 23.07 17.74
C ALA A 13 12.74 22.83 16.26
N THR A 14 13.98 23.15 15.90
CA THR A 14 14.64 22.60 14.72
C THR A 14 14.94 21.14 15.01
N VAL A 15 14.40 20.23 14.20
CA VAL A 15 14.98 18.88 14.04
C VAL A 15 15.35 18.72 12.58
N LEU A 16 16.67 18.68 12.35
CA LEU A 16 17.31 18.28 11.11
C LEU A 16 17.24 16.75 10.98
N GLY A 17 17.10 16.27 9.75
CA GLY A 17 17.74 15.01 9.34
C GLY A 17 16.82 13.79 9.28
N GLY A 18 16.56 13.35 8.05
CA GLY A 18 15.89 12.08 7.76
C GLY A 18 15.84 11.79 6.26
N THR A 19 16.95 11.97 5.55
CA THR A 19 17.16 11.37 4.24
C THR A 19 17.39 9.87 4.42
N THR A 20 16.46 9.05 3.92
CA THR A 20 16.81 7.75 3.33
C THR A 20 15.81 7.45 2.19
N PRO A 21 16.20 7.70 0.93
CA PRO A 21 15.56 7.09 -0.22
C PRO A 21 16.22 5.73 -0.45
N GLU A 22 15.80 4.66 0.23
CA GLU A 22 16.35 3.33 -0.08
C GLU A 22 15.55 2.20 0.56
N SER A 23 15.10 1.23 -0.25
CA SER A 23 15.35 -0.20 -0.03
C SER A 23 14.67 -1.05 -1.10
N ALA A 24 15.21 -1.02 -2.32
CA ALA A 24 15.56 -2.24 -3.08
C ALA A 24 16.07 -1.83 -4.46
N PRO A 25 17.10 -2.52 -5.00
CA PRO A 25 17.44 -2.40 -6.40
C PRO A 25 16.29 -3.04 -7.17
N GLN A 26 15.36 -2.22 -7.67
CA GLN A 26 14.39 -2.68 -8.65
C GLN A 26 15.23 -2.94 -9.90
N ILE A 27 15.68 -4.18 -10.09
CA ILE A 27 16.31 -4.60 -11.33
C ILE A 27 15.30 -4.23 -12.42
N ALA A 28 15.62 -3.19 -13.19
CA ALA A 28 14.75 -2.61 -14.18
C ALA A 28 14.48 -3.66 -15.25
N LEU A 29 13.41 -4.44 -15.07
CA LEU A 29 12.87 -5.27 -16.12
C LEU A 29 12.18 -4.30 -17.08
N GLN A 30 12.86 -4.07 -18.20
CA GLN A 30 12.46 -3.23 -19.31
C GLN A 30 10.98 -3.48 -19.69
N GLY A 31 10.13 -2.48 -19.43
CA GLY A 31 8.68 -2.51 -19.65
C GLY A 31 7.96 -2.11 -18.36
N THR A 32 7.58 -0.84 -18.23
CA THR A 32 7.16 -0.20 -16.96
C THR A 32 5.81 -0.73 -16.45
N VAL A 33 5.76 -1.98 -15.99
CA VAL A 33 4.61 -2.51 -15.27
C VAL A 33 4.30 -1.54 -14.14
N HIS A 34 3.10 -0.97 -14.15
CA HIS A 34 2.69 -0.01 -13.14
C HIS A 34 2.71 -0.68 -11.76
N ASP A 35 3.26 -0.01 -10.74
CA ASP A 35 3.30 -0.50 -9.36
C ASP A 35 1.93 -0.95 -8.81
N ALA A 36 0.84 -0.42 -9.37
CA ALA A 36 -0.54 -0.79 -9.02
C ALA A 36 -0.89 -2.24 -9.43
N PHE A 37 -0.11 -2.86 -10.31
CA PHE A 37 -0.27 -4.23 -10.78
C PHE A 37 0.55 -5.23 -9.97
N ILE A 38 1.43 -4.75 -9.08
CA ILE A 38 2.30 -5.57 -8.27
C ILE A 38 1.64 -5.88 -6.93
N CYS A 39 1.66 -7.14 -6.53
CA CYS A 39 1.17 -7.58 -5.23
C CYS A 39 2.07 -7.02 -4.12
N PRO A 40 1.54 -6.29 -3.12
CA PRO A 40 2.34 -5.75 -2.02
C PRO A 40 3.02 -6.79 -1.13
N ILE A 41 2.50 -8.03 -1.10
CA ILE A 41 3.03 -9.14 -0.28
C ILE A 41 4.07 -9.93 -1.08
N GLY A 42 3.70 -10.35 -2.30
CA GLY A 42 4.54 -11.22 -3.12
C GLY A 42 5.51 -10.50 -4.05
N LEU A 43 5.41 -9.17 -4.14
CA LEU A 43 6.26 -8.30 -4.98
C LEU A 43 6.32 -8.72 -6.46
N GLY A 44 5.29 -9.43 -6.94
CA GLY A 44 5.15 -9.89 -8.31
C GLY A 44 3.85 -9.39 -8.95
N LEU A 45 3.77 -9.51 -10.28
CA LEU A 45 2.56 -9.15 -11.02
C LEU A 45 1.36 -9.99 -10.55
N MET A 46 0.24 -9.33 -10.29
CA MET A 46 -1.00 -10.01 -9.91
C MET A 46 -1.61 -10.73 -11.12
N VAL A 47 -1.88 -12.02 -10.97
CA VAL A 47 -2.60 -12.87 -11.93
C VAL A 47 -4.08 -12.95 -11.52
N ASP A 48 -4.34 -13.12 -10.22
CA ASP A 48 -5.67 -13.08 -9.63
C ASP A 48 -5.77 -11.98 -8.57
N PRO A 49 -5.94 -10.71 -9.00
CA PRO A 49 -6.09 -9.61 -8.07
C PRO A 49 -7.41 -9.72 -7.28
N VAL A 50 -7.30 -9.73 -5.95
CA VAL A 50 -8.42 -9.70 -5.00
C VAL A 50 -8.29 -8.50 -4.07
N VAL A 51 -9.41 -7.87 -3.77
CA VAL A 51 -9.51 -6.71 -2.88
C VAL A 51 -9.95 -7.16 -1.49
N CYS A 52 -9.22 -6.68 -0.49
CA CYS A 52 -9.57 -6.80 0.92
C CYS A 52 -10.41 -5.60 1.39
N LEU A 53 -10.99 -5.68 2.58
CA LEU A 53 -11.83 -4.62 3.16
C LEU A 53 -11.10 -3.29 3.37
N ASP A 54 -9.77 -3.31 3.40
CA ASP A 54 -8.94 -2.11 3.46
C ASP A 54 -8.84 -1.36 2.12
N GLY A 55 -9.43 -1.90 1.04
CA GLY A 55 -9.41 -1.32 -0.29
C GLY A 55 -8.13 -1.62 -1.10
N HIS A 56 -7.23 -2.45 -0.58
CA HIS A 56 -6.02 -2.84 -1.29
C HIS A 56 -6.20 -4.13 -2.07
N SER A 57 -5.56 -4.20 -3.23
CA SER A 57 -5.52 -5.41 -4.06
C SER A 57 -4.27 -6.24 -3.78
N TYR A 58 -4.44 -7.55 -3.75
CA TYR A 58 -3.41 -8.54 -3.52
C TYR A 58 -3.56 -9.70 -4.51
N GLU A 59 -2.52 -10.48 -4.69
CA GLU A 59 -2.63 -11.77 -5.36
C GLU A 59 -3.37 -12.76 -4.44
N ARG A 60 -4.36 -13.49 -4.99
CA ARG A 60 -5.19 -14.42 -4.22
C ARG A 60 -4.39 -15.37 -3.35
N GLY A 61 -3.43 -16.09 -3.93
CA GLY A 61 -2.66 -17.10 -3.18
C GLY A 61 -1.85 -16.48 -2.02
N ASN A 62 -1.31 -15.27 -2.22
CA ASN A 62 -0.50 -14.60 -1.21
C ASN A 62 -1.35 -14.11 -0.03
N ILE A 63 -2.53 -13.54 -0.30
CA ILE A 63 -3.40 -13.05 0.78
C ILE A 63 -4.11 -14.20 1.51
N GLU A 64 -4.45 -15.29 0.81
CA GLU A 64 -4.99 -16.49 1.43
C GLU A 64 -3.99 -17.08 2.43
N HIS A 65 -2.72 -17.23 2.03
CA HIS A 65 -1.66 -17.69 2.93
C HIS A 65 -1.42 -16.72 4.11
N TRP A 66 -1.44 -15.41 3.86
CA TRP A 66 -1.34 -14.42 4.94
C TRP A 66 -2.47 -14.57 5.98
N PHE A 67 -3.69 -14.86 5.52
CA PHE A 67 -4.84 -15.05 6.38
C PHE A 67 -4.85 -16.36 7.19
N GLU A 68 -3.96 -17.30 6.90
CA GLU A 68 -3.75 -18.49 7.72
C GLU A 68 -3.12 -18.14 9.07
N THR A 69 -2.29 -17.09 9.12
CA THR A 69 -1.52 -16.71 10.33
C THR A 69 -1.87 -15.32 10.87
N SER A 70 -2.54 -14.48 10.07
CA SER A 70 -2.83 -13.09 10.40
C SER A 70 -4.29 -12.72 10.09
N ASP A 71 -4.81 -11.73 10.80
CA ASP A 71 -6.12 -11.11 10.59
C ASP A 71 -6.00 -9.61 10.26
N ARG A 72 -4.80 -9.19 9.85
CA ARG A 72 -4.46 -7.79 9.56
C ARG A 72 -4.27 -7.57 8.07
N SER A 73 -4.40 -6.31 7.65
CA SER A 73 -4.00 -5.89 6.31
C SER A 73 -2.48 -6.02 6.16
N PRO A 74 -1.98 -6.72 5.15
CA PRO A 74 -0.55 -6.81 4.89
C PRO A 74 0.11 -5.46 4.55
N LYS A 75 -0.67 -4.52 3.99
CA LYS A 75 -0.13 -3.22 3.55
C LYS A 75 -0.15 -2.17 4.66
N THR A 76 -1.17 -2.19 5.53
CA THR A 76 -1.35 -1.17 6.57
C THR A 76 -1.05 -1.69 7.98
N GLY A 77 -0.99 -3.00 8.19
CA GLY A 77 -0.86 -3.63 9.51
C GLY A 77 -2.10 -3.49 10.40
N LEU A 78 -3.16 -2.86 9.90
CA LEU A 78 -4.39 -2.64 10.65
C LEU A 78 -5.25 -3.91 10.70
N PRO A 79 -5.98 -4.15 11.80
CA PRO A 79 -6.90 -5.28 11.90
C PRO A 79 -8.03 -5.14 10.88
N LEU A 80 -8.30 -6.21 10.14
CA LEU A 80 -9.42 -6.27 9.21
C LEU A 80 -10.65 -6.79 9.95
N SER A 81 -11.77 -6.10 9.81
CA SER A 81 -13.05 -6.57 10.38
C SER A 81 -13.54 -7.86 9.72
N SER A 82 -13.04 -8.20 8.54
CA SER A 82 -13.37 -9.42 7.83
C SER A 82 -12.26 -9.85 6.86
N LYS A 83 -12.14 -11.17 6.64
CA LYS A 83 -11.23 -11.81 5.67
C LYS A 83 -11.89 -12.03 4.30
N LEU A 84 -12.94 -11.26 3.99
CA LEU A 84 -13.61 -11.33 2.69
C LEU A 84 -12.64 -10.89 1.59
N LEU A 85 -12.51 -11.75 0.58
CA LEU A 85 -11.74 -11.49 -0.64
C LEU A 85 -12.69 -11.28 -1.81
N ILE A 86 -12.67 -10.07 -2.37
CA ILE A 86 -13.52 -9.72 -3.51
C ILE A 86 -12.66 -9.72 -4.76
N ALA A 87 -12.99 -10.53 -5.77
CA ALA A 87 -12.22 -10.56 -7.01
C ALA A 87 -12.27 -9.20 -7.73
N ASN A 88 -11.10 -8.68 -8.13
CA ASN A 88 -10.99 -7.42 -8.85
C ASN A 88 -10.83 -7.67 -10.36
N HIS A 89 -11.96 -7.92 -11.01
CA HIS A 89 -11.99 -8.21 -12.45
C HIS A 89 -11.47 -7.04 -13.30
N SER A 90 -11.71 -5.79 -12.87
CA SER A 90 -11.23 -4.60 -13.57
C SER A 90 -9.71 -4.52 -13.58
N LEU A 91 -9.07 -4.76 -12.43
CA LEU A 91 -7.61 -4.78 -12.33
C LEU A 91 -7.01 -5.94 -13.12
N ARG A 92 -7.64 -7.12 -13.08
CA ARG A 92 -7.22 -8.27 -13.88
C ARG A 92 -7.23 -7.93 -15.38
N ALA A 93 -8.30 -7.31 -15.87
CA ALA A 93 -8.41 -6.91 -17.27
C ALA A 93 -7.35 -5.86 -17.65
N ALA A 94 -7.11 -4.86 -16.79
CA ALA A 94 -6.08 -3.84 -17.01
C ALA A 94 -4.67 -4.45 -17.10
N ILE A 95 -4.34 -5.40 -16.20
CA ILE A 95 -3.06 -6.12 -16.23
C ILE A 95 -2.90 -6.91 -17.52
N GLN A 96 -3.94 -7.64 -17.92
CA GLN A 96 -3.93 -8.42 -19.15
C GLN A 96 -3.76 -7.54 -20.39
N GLN A 97 -4.42 -6.38 -20.43
CA GLN A 97 -4.30 -5.42 -21.52
C GLN A 97 -2.90 -4.78 -21.58
N TYR A 98 -2.28 -4.51 -20.43
CA TYR A 98 -0.93 -3.94 -20.38
C TYR A 98 0.14 -4.91 -20.89
N GLY A 99 -0.07 -6.22 -20.71
CA GLY A 99 0.84 -7.26 -21.18
C GLY A 99 0.68 -7.65 -22.66
N GLN A 100 -0.17 -6.98 -23.43
CA GLN A 100 -0.30 -7.21 -24.88
C GLN A 100 0.69 -6.31 -25.65
N PRO A 101 1.48 -6.87 -26.60
CA PRO A 101 2.41 -6.10 -27.43
C PRO A 101 1.71 -5.15 -28.42
#